data_AF-A0A9X7JJT7-F1
#
_entry.id   AF-A0A9X7JJT7-F1
#
_cell.length_a   1.000
_cell.length_b   1.000
_cell.length_c   1.000
_cell.angle_alpha   90.00
_cell.angle_beta   90.00
_cell.angle_gamma   90.00
#
_symmetry.space_group_name_H-M   'P 1'
#
loop_
_entity.id
_entity.type
_entity.pdbx_description
1 polymer ?
#
loop_
_entity_poly.entity_id
_entity_poly.type
_entity_poly.pdbx_seq_one_letter_code
_entity_poly.pdbx_strand_id
1 'polypeptide(L)'
;GPAPAPAPAGPAAHRRLVANALERTVEAMAAGTLPDIAPWLGFVGANTAVDRDRWRRAGGFDEGFGRTWGCEDLEFGFRLHAAGVRRALAADALGVHLSHARPGRWEQHHRNLTRFRALHPCASVHALEALLGPGGTPAEYVRAVAAAAETPVRGGAR
;
A
#
# COMPACT_ATOMS: atom_id res chain seq x y z
N GLY A 1 -46.55 -8.48 32.63
CA GLY A 1 -45.09 -8.54 32.88
C GLY A 1 -44.47 -7.25 32.39
N PRO A 2 -43.35 -6.78 32.97
CA PRO A 2 -42.70 -5.58 32.45
C PRO A 2 -42.20 -5.85 31.03
N ALA A 3 -42.33 -4.85 30.16
CA ALA A 3 -41.84 -4.92 28.79
C ALA A 3 -40.30 -5.10 28.77
N PRO A 4 -39.74 -5.81 27.77
CA PRO A 4 -38.30 -5.92 27.62
C PRO A 4 -37.68 -4.53 27.41
N ALA A 5 -36.50 -4.31 28.00
CA ALA A 5 -35.74 -3.08 27.83
C ALA A 5 -35.43 -2.83 26.34
N PRO A 6 -35.47 -1.57 25.87
CA PRO A 6 -35.12 -1.25 24.49
C PRO A 6 -33.65 -1.64 24.24
N ALA A 7 -33.40 -2.25 23.08
CA ALA A 7 -32.05 -2.54 22.60
C ALA A 7 -31.23 -1.23 22.49
N PRO A 8 -29.92 -1.25 22.79
CA PRO A 8 -29.09 -0.05 22.70
C PRO A 8 -29.13 0.51 21.28
N ALA A 9 -29.46 1.80 21.18
CA ALA A 9 -29.46 2.54 19.93
C ALA A 9 -28.02 2.91 19.55
N GLY A 10 -27.55 2.37 18.42
CA GLY A 10 -26.29 2.72 17.78
C GLY A 10 -25.62 1.49 17.16
N PRO A 11 -25.06 1.57 15.94
CA PRO A 11 -24.23 0.49 15.44
C PRO A 11 -23.08 0.28 16.44
N ALA A 12 -22.92 -0.94 16.94
CA ALA A 12 -21.75 -1.29 17.75
C ALA A 12 -20.51 -0.81 16.99
N ALA A 13 -19.74 0.12 17.58
CA ALA A 13 -18.62 0.76 16.91
C ALA A 13 -17.68 -0.32 16.35
N HIS A 14 -17.68 -0.50 15.03
CA HIS A 14 -16.81 -1.46 14.38
C HIS A 14 -15.36 -1.05 14.65
N ARG A 15 -14.65 -1.86 15.44
CA ARG A 15 -13.28 -1.56 15.86
C ARG A 15 -12.28 -2.23 14.92
N ARG A 16 -11.32 -1.46 14.40
CA ARG A 16 -10.15 -2.00 13.71
C ARG A 16 -9.36 -2.92 14.64
N LEU A 17 -9.28 -4.20 14.29
CA LEU A 17 -8.59 -5.22 15.10
C LEU A 17 -7.08 -5.27 14.84
N VAL A 18 -6.68 -5.01 13.59
CA VAL A 18 -5.29 -5.05 13.14
C VAL A 18 -5.05 -3.84 12.25
N ALA A 19 -3.89 -3.20 12.42
CA ALA A 19 -3.34 -2.27 11.44
C ALA A 19 -2.01 -2.87 10.98
N ASN A 20 -1.90 -3.25 9.71
CA ASN A 20 -0.68 -3.83 9.15
C ASN A 20 0.40 -2.76 8.92
N ALA A 21 1.62 -3.18 8.56
CA ALA A 21 2.75 -2.25 8.40
C ALA A 21 2.49 -1.20 7.31
N LEU A 22 1.88 -1.58 6.19
CA LEU A 22 1.53 -0.68 5.09
C LEU A 22 0.51 0.38 5.53
N GLU A 23 -0.57 -0.03 6.20
CA GLU A 23 -1.59 0.89 6.72
C GLU A 23 -0.98 1.90 7.68
N ARG A 24 -0.19 1.44 8.66
CA ARG A 24 0.48 2.31 9.64
C ARG A 24 1.42 3.31 8.95
N THR A 25 2.15 2.88 7.92
CA THR A 25 3.02 3.78 7.15
C THR A 25 2.21 4.86 6.43
N VAL A 26 1.14 4.49 5.73
CA VAL A 26 0.32 5.45 4.98
C VAL A 26 -0.36 6.45 5.92
N GLU A 27 -0.89 5.99 7.05
CA GLU A 27 -1.49 6.85 8.08
C GLU A 27 -0.47 7.80 8.69
N ALA A 28 0.71 7.31 9.07
CA ALA A 28 1.75 8.13 9.67
C ALA A 28 2.30 9.20 8.70
N MET A 29 2.46 8.86 7.43
CA MET A 29 2.85 9.83 6.38
C MET A 29 1.74 10.87 6.14
N ALA A 30 0.47 10.46 6.14
CA ALA A 30 -0.65 11.38 5.99
C ALA A 30 -0.81 12.32 7.21
N ALA A 31 -0.53 11.82 8.41
CA ALA A 31 -0.55 12.60 9.66
C ALA A 31 0.71 13.44 9.88
N GLY A 32 1.75 13.29 9.04
CA GLY A 32 3.03 13.99 9.19
C GLY A 32 3.91 13.48 10.34
N THR A 33 3.58 12.34 10.95
CA THR A 33 4.41 11.71 12.01
C THR A 33 5.56 10.89 11.44
N LEU A 34 5.50 10.55 10.15
CA LEU A 34 6.63 10.09 9.34
C LEU A 34 6.80 10.99 8.12
N PRO A 35 8.03 11.15 7.59
CA PRO A 35 8.25 11.88 6.35
C PRO A 35 7.54 11.16 5.19
N ASP A 36 6.87 11.91 4.32
CA ASP A 36 6.15 11.37 3.15
C ASP A 36 7.10 11.05 1.99
N ILE A 37 7.99 10.09 2.23
CA ILE A 37 9.00 9.59 1.28
C ILE A 37 8.41 8.71 0.16
N ALA A 38 7.15 8.31 0.27
CA ALA A 38 6.46 7.45 -0.68
C ALA A 38 5.01 7.95 -0.89
N PRO A 39 4.86 9.14 -1.50
CA PRO A 39 3.56 9.81 -1.71
C PRO A 39 2.52 8.96 -2.46
N TRP A 40 2.99 7.96 -3.19
CA TRP A 40 2.20 7.04 -4.00
C TRP A 40 1.63 5.83 -3.26
N LEU A 41 2.09 5.54 -2.04
CA LEU A 41 1.52 4.46 -1.23
C LEU A 41 0.05 4.74 -0.90
N GLY A 42 -0.73 3.68 -0.66
CA GLY A 42 -2.11 3.80 -0.17
C GLY A 42 -3.20 3.47 -1.20
N PHE A 43 -2.85 3.20 -2.45
CA PHE A 43 -3.76 2.44 -3.33
C PHE A 43 -3.66 0.96 -2.95
N VAL A 44 -4.51 0.52 -2.04
CA VAL A 44 -4.55 -0.86 -1.55
C VAL A 44 -5.82 -1.52 -2.05
N GLY A 45 -5.70 -2.63 -2.79
CA GLY A 45 -6.79 -3.24 -3.53
C GLY A 45 -7.97 -3.73 -2.68
N ALA A 46 -7.79 -3.86 -1.36
CA ALA A 46 -8.82 -4.31 -0.43
C ALA A 46 -9.94 -3.26 -0.19
N ASN A 47 -9.61 -1.96 -0.18
CA ASN A 47 -10.59 -0.90 0.05
C ASN A 47 -10.06 0.44 -0.47
N THR A 48 -10.29 0.70 -1.75
CA THR A 48 -9.89 1.94 -2.40
C THR A 48 -10.92 2.35 -3.46
N ALA A 49 -10.96 3.64 -3.76
CA ALA A 49 -11.78 4.20 -4.82
C ALA A 49 -10.94 5.18 -5.62
N VAL A 50 -11.17 5.21 -6.93
CA VAL A 50 -10.53 6.15 -7.84
C VAL A 50 -11.51 6.53 -8.94
N ASP A 51 -11.43 7.79 -9.36
CA ASP A 51 -12.20 8.29 -10.49
C ASP A 51 -11.97 7.42 -11.75
N ARG A 52 -13.06 7.12 -12.46
CA ARG A 52 -13.04 6.23 -13.63
C ARG A 52 -12.13 6.77 -14.73
N ASP A 53 -12.12 8.07 -14.97
CA ASP A 53 -11.33 8.64 -16.04
C ASP A 53 -9.84 8.68 -15.66
N ARG A 54 -9.52 8.94 -14.39
CA ARG A 54 -8.16 8.77 -13.86
C ARG A 54 -7.69 7.31 -13.98
N TRP A 55 -8.56 6.35 -13.68
CA TRP A 55 -8.28 4.92 -13.86
C TRP A 55 -7.92 4.58 -15.31
N ARG A 56 -8.77 5.01 -16.25
CA ARG A 56 -8.58 4.77 -17.68
C ARG A 56 -7.32 5.43 -18.21
N ARG A 57 -7.07 6.69 -17.85
CA ARG A 57 -5.86 7.42 -18.26
C ARG A 57 -4.58 6.80 -17.72
N ALA A 58 -4.63 6.26 -16.50
CA ALA A 58 -3.48 5.54 -15.93
C ALA A 58 -3.26 4.18 -16.58
N GLY A 59 -4.24 3.61 -17.31
CA GLY A 59 -4.13 2.34 -18.02
C GLY A 59 -4.56 1.11 -17.20
N GLY A 60 -5.24 1.29 -16.07
CA GLY A 60 -5.66 0.20 -15.18
C GLY A 60 -4.48 -0.61 -14.61
N PHE A 61 -4.75 -1.81 -14.09
CA PHE A 61 -3.70 -2.71 -13.57
C PHE A 61 -2.81 -3.26 -14.69
N ASP A 62 -1.51 -3.43 -14.43
CA ASP A 62 -0.63 -4.20 -15.31
C ASP A 62 -0.87 -5.70 -15.09
N GLU A 63 -1.49 -6.35 -16.07
CA GLU A 63 -1.81 -7.79 -16.04
C GLU A 63 -0.57 -8.69 -15.91
N GLY A 64 0.62 -8.15 -16.19
CA GLY A 64 1.89 -8.82 -15.94
C GLY A 64 2.09 -9.25 -14.49
N PHE A 65 1.47 -8.56 -13.53
CA PHE A 65 1.46 -8.92 -12.10
C PHE A 65 0.46 -10.04 -11.77
N GLY A 66 -0.56 -10.23 -12.61
CA GLY A 66 -1.69 -11.14 -12.36
C GLY A 66 -1.36 -12.63 -12.44
N ARG A 67 -0.13 -13.00 -12.80
CA ARG A 67 0.35 -14.39 -12.79
C ARG A 67 0.66 -14.91 -11.39
N THR A 68 0.96 -14.00 -10.46
CA THR A 68 1.25 -14.30 -9.05
C THR A 68 0.54 -13.26 -8.17
N TRP A 69 0.96 -13.10 -6.92
CA TRP A 69 0.27 -12.25 -5.95
C TRP A 69 1.11 -11.06 -5.50
N GLY A 70 0.46 -9.90 -5.41
CA GLY A 70 0.96 -8.70 -4.75
C GLY A 70 1.61 -7.69 -5.70
N CYS A 71 1.76 -6.46 -5.19
CA CYS A 71 2.33 -5.29 -5.86
C CYS A 71 1.51 -4.70 -7.01
N GLU A 72 0.47 -5.36 -7.54
CA GLU A 72 -0.33 -4.84 -8.66
C GLU A 72 -1.06 -3.55 -8.29
N ASP A 73 -1.57 -3.47 -7.07
CA ASP A 73 -2.27 -2.32 -6.52
C ASP A 73 -1.32 -1.16 -6.22
N LEU A 74 -0.17 -1.48 -5.63
CA LEU A 74 0.88 -0.52 -5.31
C LEU A 74 1.54 0.07 -6.56
N GLU A 75 1.79 -0.75 -7.59
CA GLU A 75 2.32 -0.30 -8.87
C GLU A 75 1.32 0.62 -9.57
N PHE A 76 0.04 0.27 -9.53
CA PHE A 76 -1.01 1.14 -10.06
C PHE A 76 -1.11 2.46 -9.29
N GLY A 77 -1.01 2.42 -7.95
CA GLY A 77 -0.92 3.60 -7.09
C GLY A 77 0.28 4.50 -7.44
N PHE A 78 1.42 3.90 -7.77
CA PHE A 78 2.61 4.60 -8.28
C PHE A 78 2.31 5.36 -9.57
N ARG A 79 1.72 4.70 -10.57
CA ARG A 79 1.35 5.36 -11.84
C ARG A 79 0.29 6.45 -11.66
N LEU A 80 -0.71 6.22 -10.81
CA LEU A 80 -1.69 7.25 -10.45
C LEU A 80 -0.99 8.48 -9.87
N HIS A 81 -0.05 8.27 -8.94
CA HIS A 81 0.69 9.37 -8.35
C HIS A 81 1.55 10.13 -9.37
N ALA A 82 2.27 9.42 -10.23
CA ALA A 82 3.03 10.01 -11.33
C ALA A 82 2.13 10.81 -12.29
N ALA A 83 0.86 10.43 -12.44
CA ALA A 83 -0.16 11.17 -13.18
C ALA A 83 -0.83 12.31 -12.40
N GLY A 84 -0.27 12.72 -11.24
CA GLY A 84 -0.76 13.84 -10.44
C GLY A 84 -1.95 13.51 -9.53
N VAL A 85 -2.33 12.23 -9.42
CA VAL A 85 -3.34 11.81 -8.43
C VAL A 85 -2.71 11.77 -7.05
N ARG A 86 -3.42 12.27 -6.04
CA ARG A 86 -2.94 12.26 -4.65
C ARG A 86 -3.84 11.33 -3.84
N ARG A 87 -3.25 10.60 -2.91
CA ARG A 87 -4.00 9.76 -1.97
C ARG A 87 -4.79 10.64 -1.01
N ALA A 88 -5.94 10.13 -0.58
CA ALA A 88 -6.72 10.68 0.52
C ALA A 88 -7.23 9.52 1.36
N LEU A 89 -7.17 9.65 2.69
CA LEU A 89 -7.71 8.66 3.62
C LEU A 89 -9.12 9.06 4.03
N ALA A 90 -10.09 8.18 3.81
CA ALA A 90 -11.47 8.37 4.22
C ALA A 90 -11.75 7.56 5.49
N ALA A 91 -11.65 8.20 6.66
CA ALA A 91 -11.77 7.53 7.97
C ALA A 91 -13.12 6.82 8.17
N ASP A 92 -14.19 7.33 7.54
CA ASP A 92 -15.54 6.77 7.64
C ASP A 92 -15.82 5.66 6.60
N ALA A 93 -14.91 5.43 5.65
CA ALA A 93 -15.06 4.40 4.61
C ALA A 93 -14.50 3.05 5.08
N LEU A 94 -15.29 2.33 5.89
CA LEU A 94 -14.89 1.04 6.45
C LEU A 94 -14.88 -0.09 5.40
N GLY A 95 -13.78 -0.83 5.33
CA GLY A 95 -13.66 -2.09 4.59
C GLY A 95 -13.42 -3.28 5.53
N VAL A 96 -14.17 -4.37 5.36
CA VAL A 96 -13.97 -5.61 6.13
C VAL A 96 -13.19 -6.60 5.27
N HIS A 97 -11.96 -6.94 5.68
CA HIS A 97 -11.11 -7.89 4.98
C HIS A 97 -10.90 -9.16 5.80
N LEU A 98 -11.30 -10.31 5.25
CA LEU A 98 -11.05 -11.62 5.84
C LEU A 98 -9.71 -12.16 5.35
N SER A 99 -8.67 -11.95 6.16
CA SER A 99 -7.33 -12.44 5.85
C SER A 99 -7.29 -13.97 5.84
N HIS A 100 -6.87 -14.55 4.72
CA HIS A 100 -6.61 -15.98 4.59
C HIS A 100 -5.11 -16.27 4.40
N ALA A 101 -4.65 -17.42 4.86
CA ALA A 101 -3.30 -17.88 4.56
C ALA A 101 -3.14 -18.12 3.05
N ARG A 102 -2.06 -17.60 2.46
CA ARG A 102 -1.67 -17.90 1.08
C ARG A 102 -0.31 -18.60 1.10
N PRO A 103 -0.24 -19.89 0.70
CA PRO A 103 1.03 -20.59 0.54
C PRO A 103 1.97 -19.83 -0.41
N GLY A 104 3.24 -19.73 -0.06
CA GLY A 104 4.25 -19.06 -0.88
C GLY A 104 4.04 -17.55 -1.08
N ARG A 105 3.24 -16.87 -0.23
CA ARG A 105 2.95 -15.44 -0.40
C ARG A 105 4.21 -14.57 -0.51
N TRP A 106 5.26 -14.90 0.25
CA TRP A 106 6.49 -14.11 0.26
C TRP A 106 7.25 -14.25 -1.05
N GLU A 107 7.35 -15.48 -1.58
CA GLU A 107 7.99 -15.74 -2.86
C GLU A 107 7.21 -15.10 -4.02
N GLN A 108 5.88 -15.27 -4.04
CA GLN A 108 5.01 -14.65 -5.03
C GLN A 108 5.13 -13.12 -5.01
N HIS A 109 5.11 -12.53 -3.81
CA HIS A 109 5.27 -11.09 -3.63
C HIS A 109 6.66 -10.62 -4.08
N HIS A 110 7.73 -11.33 -3.71
CA HIS A 110 9.10 -10.97 -4.09
C HIS A 110 9.27 -10.97 -5.61
N ARG A 111 8.72 -11.97 -6.33
CA ARG A 111 8.73 -12.01 -7.81
C ARG A 111 8.07 -10.76 -8.42
N ASN A 112 6.90 -10.38 -7.91
CA ASN A 112 6.20 -9.19 -8.37
C ASN A 112 6.94 -7.90 -7.96
N LEU A 113 7.59 -7.87 -6.79
CA LEU A 113 8.41 -6.74 -6.37
C LEU A 113 9.65 -6.56 -7.27
N THR A 114 10.27 -7.64 -7.75
CA THR A 114 11.35 -7.57 -8.76
C THR A 114 10.85 -6.90 -10.04
N ARG A 115 9.66 -7.26 -10.52
CA ARG A 115 9.03 -6.60 -11.68
C ARG A 115 8.77 -5.12 -11.40
N PHE A 116 8.20 -4.79 -10.24
CA PHE A 116 7.90 -3.41 -9.87
C PHE A 116 9.18 -2.56 -9.85
N ARG A 117 10.25 -3.05 -9.21
CA ARG A 117 11.57 -2.39 -9.19
C ARG A 117 12.13 -2.16 -10.60
N ALA A 118 11.94 -3.10 -11.53
CA ALA A 118 12.40 -2.95 -12.90
C ALA A 118 11.59 -1.92 -13.70
N LEU A 119 10.29 -1.81 -13.46
CA LEU A 119 9.42 -0.81 -14.11
C LEU A 119 9.67 0.61 -13.56
N HIS A 120 9.92 0.71 -12.26
CA HIS A 120 9.98 1.98 -11.53
C HIS A 120 11.22 2.02 -10.61
N PRO A 121 12.42 2.29 -11.15
CA PRO A 121 13.69 2.18 -10.43
C PRO A 121 13.95 3.41 -9.55
N CYS A 122 13.17 3.57 -8.48
CA CYS A 122 13.35 4.66 -7.51
C CYS A 122 13.49 4.12 -6.08
N ALA A 123 14.12 4.92 -5.21
CA ALA A 123 14.47 4.51 -3.85
C ALA A 123 13.27 3.98 -3.04
N SER A 124 12.12 4.63 -3.15
CA SER A 124 10.89 4.22 -2.44
C SER A 124 10.34 2.86 -2.90
N VAL A 125 10.50 2.49 -4.18
CA VAL A 125 10.11 1.18 -4.69
C VAL A 125 11.16 0.12 -4.32
N HIS A 126 12.45 0.45 -4.43
CA HIS A 126 13.54 -0.47 -4.07
C HIS A 126 13.47 -0.90 -2.59
N ALA A 127 13.12 0.01 -1.70
CA ALA A 127 13.04 -0.25 -0.27
C ALA A 127 11.77 -1.01 0.19
N LEU A 128 10.80 -1.28 -0.69
CA LEU A 128 9.49 -1.84 -0.29
C LEU A 128 9.55 -3.15 0.50
N GLU A 129 10.58 -3.95 0.29
CA GLU A 129 10.79 -5.19 1.03
C GLU A 129 11.01 -4.96 2.53
N ALA A 130 11.59 -3.82 2.92
CA ALA A 130 11.71 -3.41 4.32
C ALA A 130 10.36 -3.06 4.97
N LEU A 131 9.31 -2.83 4.16
CA LEU A 131 7.95 -2.60 4.62
C LEU A 131 7.07 -3.86 4.53
N LEU A 132 7.14 -4.55 3.39
CA LEU A 132 6.22 -5.61 3.00
C LEU A 132 6.80 -7.01 3.17
N GLY A 133 8.06 -7.14 3.55
CA GLY A 133 8.69 -8.43 3.86
C GLY A 133 8.32 -8.97 5.25
N PRO A 134 8.79 -10.19 5.59
CA PRO A 134 8.64 -10.74 6.93
C PRO A 134 9.24 -9.80 7.98
N GLY A 135 8.41 -9.35 8.93
CA GLY A 135 8.85 -8.46 10.01
C GLY A 135 8.97 -6.98 9.63
N GLY A 136 8.61 -6.58 8.41
CA GLY A 136 8.78 -5.21 7.94
C GLY A 136 8.03 -4.17 8.78
N THR A 137 8.65 -2.98 8.90
CA THR A 137 8.13 -1.87 9.72
C THR A 137 8.19 -0.53 8.99
N PRO A 138 7.34 0.45 9.36
CA PRO A 138 7.42 1.81 8.82
C PRO A 138 8.81 2.45 9.00
N ALA A 139 9.44 2.24 10.15
CA ALA A 139 10.74 2.82 10.47
C ALA A 139 11.87 2.23 9.62
N GLU A 140 11.88 0.91 9.40
CA GLU A 140 12.84 0.26 8.51
C GLU A 140 12.68 0.71 7.07
N TYR A 141 11.44 0.87 6.61
CA TYR A 141 11.16 1.39 5.29
C TYR A 141 11.75 2.78 5.07
N VAL A 142 11.51 3.72 6.01
CA VAL A 142 12.07 5.07 5.93
C VAL A 142 13.60 5.06 5.88
N ARG A 143 14.25 4.25 6.74
CA ARG A 143 15.71 4.10 6.73
C ARG A 143 16.22 3.52 5.40
N ALA A 144 15.56 2.51 4.88
CA ALA A 144 15.94 1.86 3.63
C ALA A 144 15.79 2.79 2.41
N VAL A 145 14.77 3.65 2.39
CA VAL A 145 14.61 4.65 1.32
C VAL A 145 15.71 5.70 1.36
N ALA A 146 16.07 6.19 2.55
CA ALA A 146 17.18 7.14 2.69
C ALA A 146 18.50 6.53 2.17
N ALA A 147 18.83 5.31 2.61
CA ALA A 147 20.04 4.62 2.15
C ALA A 147 20.06 4.34 0.63
N ALA A 148 18.91 4.01 0.05
CA ALA A 148 18.79 3.78 -1.39
C ALA A 148 18.91 5.07 -2.21
N ALA A 149 18.52 6.23 -1.66
CA ALA A 149 18.70 7.53 -2.30
C ALA A 149 20.17 8.01 -2.27
N GLU A 150 20.94 7.60 -1.26
CA GLU A 150 22.35 7.95 -1.11
C GLU A 150 23.30 7.10 -1.98
N THR A 151 22.83 5.97 -2.51
CA THR A 151 23.63 5.10 -3.38
C THR A 151 23.61 5.62 -4.81
N PRO A 152 24.70 6.21 -5.35
CA PRO A 152 24.72 6.67 -6.72
C PRO A 152 24.60 5.47 -7.65
N VAL A 153 23.75 5.58 -8.70
CA VAL A 153 23.80 4.65 -9.82
C VAL A 153 25.23 4.68 -10.35
N ARG A 154 25.99 3.60 -10.17
CA ARG A 154 27.26 3.44 -10.88
C ARG A 154 26.92 3.42 -12.36
N GLY A 155 27.12 4.56 -13.02
CA GLY A 155 26.89 4.71 -14.44
C GLY A 155 27.64 3.60 -15.17
N GLY A 156 26.89 2.74 -15.84
CA GLY A 156 27.46 1.84 -16.82
C GLY A 156 28.20 2.69 -17.84
N ALA A 157 29.52 2.52 -17.90
CA ALA A 157 30.27 2.94 -19.07
C ALA A 157 29.68 2.22 -20.30
N ARG A 158 29.61 2.99 -21.39
CA ARG A 158 29.05 2.67 -22.69
C ARG A 158 29.46 1.31 -23.23
#